data_AF-T1AJF0-F1
#
_entry.id   AF-T1AJF0-F1
#
_cell.length_a   1.000
_cell.length_b   1.000
_cell.length_c   1.000
_cell.angle_alpha   90.00
_cell.angle_beta   90.00
_cell.angle_gamma   90.00
#
_symmetry.space_group_name_H-M   'P 1'
#
loop_
_entity.id
_entity.type
_entity.pdbx_description
1 polymer ?
#
loop_
_entity_poly.entity_id
_entity_poly.type
_entity_poly.pdbx_seq_one_letter_code
_entity_poly.pdbx_strand_id
1 'polypeptide(L)'
;SGGVAFEAMMHSLESLPPRSVILLHASCHNPTGADLEAAQWGELLGLMQRRALLPFIDMAYQGLGDGIDADAEGLRLLCAALPEVLIAVSCSKNFGLYRERVGCLIALNQSAAAAGATLTQLTRIARGLYSMPPDHGAAIVAEILGSDTQRAAWRSELDQMRARIAHLRVAATRALAEACPDHDFSHIERQRGMFPISASARRSCSGCASGTT
;
A
#
# COMPACT_ATOMS: atom_id res chain seq x y z
N SER A 1 19.09 6.44 4.71
CA SER A 1 18.50 5.08 4.78
C SER A 1 17.51 4.82 3.65
N GLY A 2 16.67 5.80 3.25
CA GLY A 2 15.65 5.61 2.21
C GLY A 2 14.42 4.81 2.67
N GLY A 3 14.36 4.51 3.98
CA GLY A 3 13.24 3.85 4.66
C GLY A 3 12.44 4.81 5.53
N VAL A 4 11.50 4.27 6.31
CA VAL A 4 10.61 5.05 7.19
C VAL A 4 11.39 5.64 8.38
N ALA A 5 11.18 6.93 8.66
CA ALA A 5 11.67 7.57 9.89
C ALA A 5 10.76 7.18 11.08
N PHE A 6 10.83 5.91 11.49
CA PHE A 6 9.83 5.27 12.35
C PHE A 6 9.67 5.95 13.71
N GLU A 7 10.77 6.26 14.41
CA GLU A 7 10.72 6.98 15.70
C GLU A 7 9.99 8.33 15.59
N ALA A 8 10.27 9.11 14.55
CA ALA A 8 9.63 10.40 14.33
C ALA A 8 8.14 10.25 13.99
N MET A 9 7.80 9.21 13.20
CA MET A 9 6.41 8.84 12.92
C MET A 9 5.67 8.48 14.22
N MET A 10 6.23 7.60 15.04
CA MET A 10 5.63 7.18 16.31
C MET A 10 5.44 8.35 17.27
N HIS A 11 6.45 9.22 17.43
CA HIS A 11 6.34 10.43 18.24
C HIS A 11 5.22 11.36 17.77
N SER A 12 5.08 11.54 16.45
CA SER A 12 4.02 12.36 15.87
C SER A 12 2.63 11.77 16.16
N LEU A 13 2.47 10.46 15.96
CA LEU A 13 1.21 9.75 16.21
C LEU A 13 0.84 9.73 17.70
N GLU A 14 1.82 9.63 18.60
CA GLU A 14 1.64 9.74 20.06
C GLU A 14 1.22 11.17 20.48
N SER A 15 1.27 12.19 19.64
CA SER A 15 0.71 13.50 19.98
C SER A 15 -0.78 13.64 19.64
N LEU A 16 -1.35 12.69 18.88
CA LEU A 16 -2.69 12.84 18.32
C LEU A 16 -3.79 12.63 19.36
N PRO A 17 -4.91 13.36 19.25
CA PRO A 17 -6.09 13.10 20.05
C PRO A 17 -6.63 11.67 19.85
N PRO A 18 -7.26 11.08 20.86
CA PRO A 18 -8.02 9.85 20.67
C PRO A 18 -9.04 9.99 19.54
N ARG A 19 -9.24 8.89 18.80
CA ARG A 19 -10.14 8.80 17.62
C ARG A 19 -9.68 9.59 16.40
N SER A 20 -8.45 10.11 16.37
CA SER A 20 -7.87 10.59 15.12
C SER A 20 -7.78 9.46 14.08
N VAL A 21 -8.08 9.79 12.83
CA VAL A 21 -7.97 8.88 11.69
C VAL A 21 -6.56 8.92 11.13
N ILE A 22 -5.90 7.77 11.05
CA ILE A 22 -4.53 7.65 10.55
C ILE A 22 -4.56 6.96 9.20
N LEU A 23 -4.26 7.69 8.13
CA LEU A 23 -4.11 7.12 6.80
C LEU A 23 -2.76 6.40 6.68
N LEU A 24 -2.78 5.13 6.34
CA LEU A 24 -1.59 4.29 6.18
C LEU A 24 -1.67 3.51 4.87
N HIS A 25 -0.56 3.40 4.15
CA HIS A 25 -0.47 2.43 3.06
C HIS A 25 -0.23 1.03 3.64
N ALA A 26 -0.98 0.03 3.18
CA ALA A 26 -0.81 -1.36 3.63
C ALA A 26 0.59 -1.90 3.30
N SER A 27 1.09 -1.53 2.11
CA SER A 27 2.37 -1.88 1.52
C SER A 27 2.58 -1.01 0.27
N CYS A 28 3.76 -1.09 -0.33
CA CYS A 28 4.15 -0.37 -1.53
C CYS A 28 3.90 1.14 -1.43
N HIS A 29 4.35 1.77 -0.36
CA HIS A 29 4.08 3.18 -0.06
C HIS A 29 4.28 4.07 -1.29
N ASN A 30 3.25 4.82 -1.70
CA ASN A 30 3.37 5.81 -2.75
C ASN A 30 3.63 7.19 -2.11
N PRO A 31 4.71 7.92 -2.45
CA PRO A 31 5.60 7.73 -3.61
C PRO A 31 6.94 7.06 -3.32
N THR A 32 7.22 6.68 -2.07
CA THR A 32 8.60 6.37 -1.64
C THR A 32 9.03 4.91 -1.83
N GLY A 33 8.08 3.98 -1.87
CA GLY A 33 8.32 2.54 -1.77
C GLY A 33 8.88 2.08 -0.41
N ALA A 34 8.90 2.96 0.60
CA ALA A 34 9.37 2.64 1.94
C ALA A 34 8.21 2.13 2.79
N ASP A 35 8.22 0.83 3.07
CA ASP A 35 7.18 0.16 3.85
C ASP A 35 7.63 -0.03 5.31
N LEU A 36 6.65 -0.22 6.20
CA LEU A 36 6.90 -0.61 7.58
C LEU A 36 7.32 -2.08 7.64
N GLU A 37 8.30 -2.37 8.48
CA GLU A 37 8.71 -3.74 8.79
C GLU A 37 7.69 -4.44 9.70
N ALA A 38 7.68 -5.77 9.74
CA ALA A 38 6.74 -6.55 10.56
C ALA A 38 6.80 -6.16 12.06
N ALA A 39 7.99 -5.91 12.61
CA ALA A 39 8.15 -5.46 13.99
C ALA A 39 7.52 -4.07 14.22
N GLN A 40 7.70 -3.15 13.27
CA GLN A 40 7.16 -1.80 13.32
C GLN A 40 5.62 -1.79 13.30
N TRP A 41 5.00 -2.72 12.56
CA TRP A 41 3.54 -2.92 12.61
C TRP A 41 3.06 -3.30 14.01
N GLY A 42 3.80 -4.15 14.74
CA GLY A 42 3.49 -4.51 16.12
C GLY A 42 3.55 -3.33 17.09
N GLU A 43 4.58 -2.51 16.97
CA GLU A 43 4.72 -1.28 17.78
C GLU A 43 3.61 -0.25 17.48
N LEU A 44 3.30 -0.07 16.19
CA LEU A 44 2.23 0.80 15.73
C LEU A 44 0.86 0.35 16.23
N LEU A 45 0.57 -0.96 16.20
CA LEU A 45 -0.63 -1.54 16.80
C LEU A 45 -0.74 -1.18 18.29
N GLY A 46 0.35 -1.36 19.04
CA GLY A 46 0.39 -1.04 20.47
C GLY A 46 0.09 0.44 20.73
N LEU A 47 0.61 1.34 19.90
CA LEU A 47 0.29 2.76 19.96
C LEU A 47 -1.20 3.02 19.68
N MET A 48 -1.73 2.47 18.58
CA MET A 48 -3.14 2.66 18.19
C MET A 48 -4.12 2.19 19.27
N GLN A 49 -3.81 1.08 19.94
CA GLN A 49 -4.61 0.58 21.07
C GLN A 49 -4.58 1.54 22.25
N ARG A 50 -3.38 1.94 22.71
CA ARG A 50 -3.24 2.87 23.86
C ARG A 50 -3.89 4.22 23.61
N ARG A 51 -3.86 4.68 22.36
CA ARG A 51 -4.32 6.01 21.96
C ARG A 51 -5.70 6.04 21.33
N ALA A 52 -6.35 4.88 21.21
CA ALA A 52 -7.64 4.71 20.54
C ALA A 52 -7.68 5.41 19.16
N LEU A 53 -6.62 5.21 18.36
CA LEU A 53 -6.52 5.76 17.00
C LEU A 53 -7.27 4.86 16.03
N LEU A 54 -7.89 5.46 15.01
CA LEU A 54 -8.62 4.74 13.97
C LEU A 54 -7.75 4.61 12.70
N PRO A 55 -7.25 3.42 12.36
CA PRO A 55 -6.53 3.24 11.10
C PRO A 55 -7.49 3.31 9.91
N PHE A 56 -7.06 4.05 8.88
CA PHE A 56 -7.59 4.00 7.54
C PHE A 56 -6.49 3.51 6.60
N ILE A 57 -6.63 2.28 6.13
CA ILE A 57 -5.63 1.60 5.32
C ILE A 57 -5.94 1.77 3.82
N ASP A 58 -4.99 2.28 3.06
CA ASP A 58 -5.01 2.29 1.59
C ASP A 58 -4.19 1.09 1.08
N MET A 59 -4.87 0.15 0.43
CA MET A 59 -4.33 -1.07 -0.15
C MET A 59 -4.52 -1.08 -1.68
N ALA A 60 -3.71 -0.29 -2.37
CA ALA A 60 -3.79 -0.15 -3.83
C ALA A 60 -2.87 -1.09 -4.64
N TYR A 61 -1.88 -1.72 -4.00
CA TYR A 61 -0.79 -2.45 -4.67
C TYR A 61 -0.60 -3.88 -4.16
N GLN A 62 -1.59 -4.48 -3.49
CA GLN A 62 -1.48 -5.84 -2.94
C GLN A 62 -1.00 -6.84 -4.01
N GLY A 63 0.10 -7.52 -3.71
CA GLY A 63 0.80 -8.47 -4.57
C GLY A 63 1.99 -7.89 -5.34
N LEU A 64 2.19 -6.57 -5.33
CA LEU A 64 3.30 -5.91 -6.02
C LEU A 64 4.49 -5.57 -5.10
N GLY A 65 4.38 -5.83 -3.80
CA GLY A 65 5.45 -5.70 -2.82
C GLY A 65 6.23 -6.99 -2.71
N ASP A 66 5.99 -7.74 -1.63
CA ASP A 66 6.57 -9.07 -1.38
C ASP A 66 5.60 -10.20 -1.77
N GLY A 67 4.32 -9.89 -1.99
CA GLY A 67 3.31 -10.82 -2.50
C GLY A 67 1.96 -10.64 -1.81
N ILE A 68 0.92 -11.31 -2.32
CA ILE A 68 -0.48 -11.03 -1.91
C ILE A 68 -0.69 -11.15 -0.40
N ASP A 69 -0.10 -12.17 0.23
CA ASP A 69 -0.27 -12.44 1.65
C ASP A 69 0.64 -11.60 2.54
N ALA A 70 1.91 -11.43 2.14
CA ALA A 70 2.88 -10.59 2.86
C ALA A 70 2.46 -9.11 2.85
N ASP A 71 2.00 -8.61 1.71
CA ASP A 71 1.54 -7.22 1.51
C ASP A 71 0.31 -6.87 2.36
N ALA A 72 -0.37 -7.87 2.93
CA ALA A 72 -1.54 -7.71 3.78
C ALA A 72 -1.28 -8.06 5.26
N GLU A 73 -0.06 -8.42 5.65
CA GLU A 73 0.25 -8.88 7.01
C GLU A 73 -0.03 -7.81 8.07
N GLY A 74 0.48 -6.59 7.87
CA GLY A 74 0.22 -5.45 8.77
C GLY A 74 -1.26 -5.10 8.87
N LEU A 75 -1.98 -5.11 7.74
CA LEU A 75 -3.43 -4.92 7.73
C LEU A 75 -4.15 -6.01 8.53
N ARG A 76 -3.80 -7.29 8.32
CA ARG A 76 -4.41 -8.43 9.03
C ARG A 76 -4.14 -8.34 10.53
N LEU A 77 -2.94 -7.94 10.94
CA LEU A 77 -2.58 -7.69 12.34
C LEU A 77 -3.50 -6.64 12.97
N LEU A 78 -3.69 -5.50 12.29
CA LEU A 78 -4.58 -4.45 12.78
C LEU A 78 -6.04 -4.92 12.86
N CYS A 79 -6.55 -5.57 11.81
CA CYS A 79 -7.92 -6.09 11.80
C CYS A 79 -8.18 -7.15 12.90
N ALA A 80 -7.16 -7.94 13.27
CA ALA A 80 -7.30 -8.95 14.31
C ALA A 80 -7.36 -8.35 15.72
N ALA A 81 -6.72 -7.19 15.93
CA ALA A 81 -6.47 -6.63 17.26
C ALA A 81 -7.22 -5.33 17.55
N LEU A 82 -7.75 -4.66 16.53
CA LEU A 82 -8.46 -3.40 16.67
C LEU A 82 -9.96 -3.55 16.48
N PRO A 83 -10.75 -2.76 17.23
CA PRO A 83 -12.20 -2.82 17.16
C PRO A 83 -12.79 -2.28 15.85
N GLU A 84 -12.10 -1.34 15.23
CA GLU A 84 -12.55 -0.61 14.05
C GLU A 84 -11.36 -0.33 13.14
N VAL A 85 -11.53 -0.61 11.85
CA VAL A 85 -10.53 -0.37 10.80
C VAL A 85 -11.26 0.01 9.53
N LEU A 86 -10.82 1.06 8.84
CA LEU A 86 -11.28 1.40 7.49
C LEU A 86 -10.24 0.93 6.47
N ILE A 87 -10.67 0.39 5.35
CA ILE A 87 -9.77 -0.14 4.31
C ILE A 87 -10.30 0.28 2.93
N ALA A 88 -9.49 1.01 2.17
CA ALA A 88 -9.73 1.25 0.76
C ALA A 88 -8.87 0.29 -0.05
N VAL A 89 -9.50 -0.52 -0.91
CA VAL A 89 -8.83 -1.45 -1.81
C VAL A 89 -8.99 -0.96 -3.24
N SER A 90 -7.92 -1.02 -4.04
CA SER A 90 -7.99 -0.76 -5.48
C SER A 90 -7.65 -2.00 -6.28
N CYS A 91 -8.42 -2.26 -7.33
CA CYS A 91 -8.11 -3.29 -8.31
C CYS A 91 -7.36 -2.73 -9.53
N SER A 92 -7.01 -1.43 -9.52
CA SER A 92 -6.42 -0.79 -10.71
C SER A 92 -5.04 -1.35 -11.08
N LYS A 93 -4.22 -1.74 -10.10
CA LYS A 93 -2.83 -2.16 -10.36
C LYS A 93 -2.67 -3.66 -10.40
N ASN A 94 -3.19 -4.36 -9.39
CA ASN A 94 -3.07 -5.82 -9.28
C ASN A 94 -3.97 -6.58 -10.27
N PHE A 95 -5.08 -6.02 -10.77
CA PHE A 95 -5.87 -6.59 -11.87
C PHE A 95 -5.67 -5.85 -13.21
N GLY A 96 -4.85 -4.79 -13.24
CA GLY A 96 -4.68 -3.97 -14.45
C GLY A 96 -5.93 -3.15 -14.85
N LEU A 97 -6.94 -3.06 -13.99
CA LEU A 97 -8.22 -2.40 -14.26
C LEU A 97 -8.19 -0.89 -13.95
N TYR A 98 -7.24 -0.17 -14.56
CA TYR A 98 -7.01 1.25 -14.27
C TYR A 98 -8.23 2.13 -14.57
N ARG A 99 -8.88 1.91 -15.72
CA ARG A 99 -9.98 2.76 -16.19
C ARG A 99 -11.38 2.22 -15.90
N GLU A 100 -11.49 0.98 -15.42
CA GLU A 100 -12.76 0.40 -14.94
C GLU A 100 -13.16 0.91 -13.55
N ARG A 101 -12.25 1.61 -12.85
CA ARG A 101 -12.49 2.27 -11.56
C ARG A 101 -12.99 1.32 -10.47
N VAL A 102 -12.41 0.13 -10.43
CA VAL A 102 -12.79 -0.94 -9.50
C VAL A 102 -12.00 -0.85 -8.20
N GLY A 103 -12.73 -0.93 -7.09
CA GLY A 103 -12.21 -0.97 -5.74
C GLY A 103 -13.33 -1.25 -4.74
N CYS A 104 -12.99 -1.29 -3.46
CA CYS A 104 -13.98 -1.41 -2.40
C CYS A 104 -13.55 -0.62 -1.16
N LEU A 105 -14.54 -0.17 -0.39
CA LEU A 105 -14.36 0.33 0.97
C LEU A 105 -14.86 -0.76 1.92
N ILE A 106 -14.00 -1.19 2.83
CA ILE A 106 -14.31 -2.14 3.89
C ILE A 106 -14.24 -1.38 5.21
N ALA A 107 -15.26 -1.55 6.05
CA ALA A 107 -15.27 -1.05 7.41
C ALA A 107 -15.42 -2.23 8.37
N LEU A 108 -14.37 -2.52 9.12
CA LEU A 108 -14.42 -3.45 10.23
C LEU A 108 -15.07 -2.75 11.43
N ASN A 109 -16.00 -3.42 12.09
CA ASN A 109 -16.64 -2.94 13.30
C ASN A 109 -16.75 -4.05 14.35
N GLN A 110 -16.81 -3.66 15.63
CA GLN A 110 -16.89 -4.59 16.77
C GLN A 110 -18.14 -5.48 16.81
N SER A 111 -19.23 -5.07 16.14
CA SER A 111 -20.50 -5.79 16.20
C SER A 111 -21.27 -5.70 14.88
N ALA A 112 -22.15 -6.67 14.65
CA ALA A 112 -23.03 -6.71 13.49
C ALA A 112 -23.97 -5.49 13.43
N ALA A 113 -24.45 -5.01 14.59
CA ALA A 113 -25.28 -3.81 14.67
C ALA A 113 -24.51 -2.55 14.22
N ALA A 114 -23.27 -2.39 14.68
CA ALA A 114 -22.40 -1.30 14.24
C ALA A 114 -22.08 -1.40 12.74
N ALA A 115 -21.77 -2.60 12.24
CA ALA A 115 -21.53 -2.84 10.82
C ALA A 115 -22.75 -2.48 9.95
N GLY A 116 -23.96 -2.85 10.38
CA GLY A 116 -25.20 -2.48 9.68
C GLY A 116 -25.46 -0.98 9.65
N ALA A 117 -25.18 -0.28 10.76
CA ALA A 117 -25.27 1.17 10.82
C ALA A 117 -24.25 1.84 9.89
N THR A 118 -22.98 1.39 9.92
CA THR A 118 -21.92 1.87 9.04
C THR A 118 -22.29 1.68 7.57
N LEU A 119 -22.72 0.47 7.18
CA LEU A 119 -23.13 0.16 5.81
C LEU A 119 -24.27 1.08 5.34
N THR A 120 -25.25 1.35 6.19
CA THR A 120 -26.37 2.25 5.89
C THR A 120 -25.87 3.67 5.60
N GLN A 121 -24.95 4.19 6.43
CA GLN A 121 -24.38 5.52 6.25
C GLN A 121 -23.54 5.61 4.98
N LEU A 122 -22.67 4.62 4.73
CA LEU A 122 -21.84 4.56 3.51
C LEU A 122 -22.69 4.49 2.25
N THR A 123 -23.74 3.67 2.25
CA THR A 123 -24.68 3.54 1.12
C THR A 123 -25.43 4.85 0.88
N ARG A 124 -25.84 5.55 1.94
CA ARG A 124 -26.49 6.86 1.84
C ARG A 124 -25.56 7.91 1.21
N ILE A 125 -24.29 7.94 1.61
CA ILE A 125 -23.27 8.82 1.03
C ILE A 125 -23.06 8.49 -0.44
N ALA A 126 -22.82 7.22 -0.77
CA ALA A 126 -22.63 6.76 -2.15
C ALA A 126 -23.80 7.15 -3.05
N ARG A 127 -25.04 6.98 -2.57
CA ARG A 127 -26.26 7.37 -3.31
C ARG A 127 -26.31 8.86 -3.60
N GLY A 128 -25.87 9.70 -2.67
CA GLY A 128 -25.81 11.16 -2.84
C GLY A 128 -24.71 11.62 -3.79
N LEU A 129 -23.67 10.81 -4.02
CA LEU A 129 -22.54 11.15 -4.87
C LEU A 129 -22.69 10.63 -6.30
N TYR A 130 -23.01 9.34 -6.46
CA TYR A 130 -22.98 8.65 -7.75
C TYR A 130 -24.08 7.59 -7.91
N SER A 131 -25.08 7.55 -7.03
CA SER A 131 -26.13 6.52 -6.99
C SER A 131 -25.57 5.12 -6.70
N MET A 132 -25.05 4.43 -7.71
CA MET A 132 -24.53 3.06 -7.66
C MET A 132 -23.22 2.98 -8.45
N PRO A 133 -22.26 2.11 -8.06
CA PRO A 133 -21.00 1.96 -8.79
C PRO A 133 -21.21 1.28 -10.16
N PRO A 134 -20.26 1.45 -11.12
CA PRO A 134 -20.27 0.68 -12.37
C PRO A 134 -20.06 -0.81 -12.11
N ASP A 135 -20.71 -1.66 -12.90
CA ASP A 135 -20.76 -3.11 -12.69
C ASP A 135 -19.59 -3.86 -13.37
N HIS A 136 -19.26 -3.50 -14.61
CA HIS A 136 -18.40 -4.30 -15.49
C HIS A 136 -17.07 -4.73 -14.87
N GLY A 137 -16.30 -3.78 -14.34
CA GLY A 137 -15.01 -4.10 -13.74
C GLY A 137 -15.11 -4.92 -12.45
N ALA A 138 -16.17 -4.71 -11.65
CA ALA A 138 -16.41 -5.53 -10.47
C ALA A 138 -16.79 -6.97 -10.86
N ALA A 139 -17.58 -7.14 -11.93
CA ALA A 139 -17.91 -8.45 -12.50
C ALA A 139 -16.66 -9.20 -13.00
N ILE A 140 -15.71 -8.51 -13.66
CA ILE A 140 -14.42 -9.12 -14.07
C ILE A 140 -13.65 -9.62 -12.85
N VAL A 141 -13.53 -8.81 -11.80
CA VAL A 141 -12.82 -9.21 -10.57
C VAL A 141 -13.52 -10.39 -9.91
N ALA A 142 -14.85 -10.38 -9.84
CA ALA A 142 -15.64 -11.46 -9.27
C ALA A 142 -15.46 -12.78 -10.04
N GLU A 143 -15.47 -12.74 -11.37
CA GLU A 143 -15.23 -13.90 -12.24
C GLU A 143 -13.82 -14.48 -11.98
N ILE A 144 -12.78 -13.66 -12.05
CA ILE A 144 -11.39 -14.08 -11.82
C ILE A 144 -11.22 -14.72 -10.43
N LEU A 145 -11.78 -14.09 -9.39
CA LEU A 145 -11.62 -14.57 -8.01
C LEU A 145 -12.52 -15.76 -7.68
N GLY A 146 -13.63 -15.94 -8.39
CA GLY A 146 -14.59 -17.03 -8.24
C GLY A 146 -14.16 -18.34 -8.92
N SER A 147 -13.24 -18.26 -9.89
CA SER A 147 -12.71 -19.41 -10.62
C SER A 147 -11.31 -19.78 -10.13
N ASP A 148 -11.11 -21.02 -9.65
CA ASP A 148 -9.80 -21.49 -9.19
C ASP A 148 -8.72 -21.38 -10.28
N THR A 149 -9.07 -21.71 -11.52
CA THR A 149 -8.17 -21.63 -12.68
C THR A 149 -7.78 -20.19 -12.99
N GLN A 150 -8.74 -19.27 -13.06
CA GLN A 150 -8.44 -17.86 -13.37
C GLN A 150 -7.72 -17.18 -12.21
N ARG A 151 -8.09 -17.49 -10.96
CA ARG A 151 -7.42 -16.99 -9.76
C ARG A 151 -5.96 -17.45 -9.72
N ALA A 152 -5.66 -18.70 -10.09
CA ALA A 152 -4.30 -19.20 -10.17
C ALA A 152 -3.50 -18.50 -11.28
N ALA A 153 -4.12 -18.30 -12.46
CA ALA A 153 -3.50 -17.56 -13.56
C ALA A 153 -3.17 -16.11 -13.15
N TRP A 154 -4.14 -15.39 -12.57
CA TRP A 154 -3.97 -14.03 -12.07
C TRP A 154 -2.85 -13.93 -11.03
N ARG A 155 -2.78 -14.86 -10.06
CA ARG A 155 -1.70 -14.91 -9.07
C ARG A 155 -0.34 -15.07 -9.73
N SER A 156 -0.22 -15.99 -10.70
CA SER A 156 1.02 -16.22 -11.45
C SER A 156 1.46 -14.99 -12.25
N GLU A 157 0.53 -14.31 -12.93
CA GLU A 157 0.83 -13.07 -13.66
C GLU A 157 1.30 -11.95 -12.71
N LEU A 158 0.63 -11.81 -11.56
CA LEU A 158 1.00 -10.81 -10.56
C LEU A 158 2.39 -11.09 -9.96
N ASP A 159 2.72 -12.36 -9.69
CA ASP A 159 4.03 -12.78 -9.23
C ASP A 159 5.13 -12.46 -10.27
N GLN A 160 4.85 -12.68 -11.56
CA GLN A 160 5.76 -12.32 -12.66
C GLN A 160 5.95 -10.80 -12.74
N MET A 161 4.88 -10.00 -12.59
CA MET A 161 4.96 -8.54 -12.55
C MET A 161 5.83 -8.06 -11.39
N ARG A 162 5.62 -8.59 -10.17
CA ARG A 162 6.44 -8.30 -8.99
C ARG A 162 7.91 -8.64 -9.24
N ALA A 163 8.20 -9.84 -9.74
CA ALA A 163 9.56 -10.29 -10.03
C ALA A 163 10.26 -9.38 -11.05
N ARG A 164 9.54 -8.93 -12.09
CA ARG A 164 10.06 -7.97 -13.07
C ARG A 164 10.39 -6.62 -12.44
N ILE A 165 9.53 -6.10 -11.57
CA ILE A 165 9.77 -4.83 -10.86
C ILE A 165 11.03 -4.94 -9.99
N ALA A 166 11.16 -6.02 -9.21
CA ALA A 166 12.34 -6.26 -8.39
C ALA A 166 13.62 -6.35 -9.22
N HIS A 167 13.59 -7.09 -10.35
CA HIS A 167 14.72 -7.18 -11.27
C HIS A 167 15.13 -5.80 -11.83
N LEU A 168 14.16 -4.99 -12.25
CA LEU A 168 14.43 -3.64 -12.76
C LEU A 168 15.05 -2.72 -11.70
N ARG A 169 14.67 -2.87 -10.43
CA ARG A 169 15.27 -2.11 -9.32
C ARG A 169 16.74 -2.44 -9.12
N VAL A 170 17.10 -3.73 -9.15
CA VAL A 170 18.50 -4.17 -9.07
C VAL A 170 19.29 -3.67 -10.27
N ALA A 171 18.75 -3.83 -11.49
CA ALA A 171 19.40 -3.36 -12.71
C ALA A 171 19.63 -1.85 -12.69
N ALA A 172 18.64 -1.07 -12.26
CA ALA A 172 18.75 0.39 -12.12
C ALA A 172 19.78 0.78 -11.05
N THR A 173 19.79 0.10 -9.90
CA THR A 173 20.74 0.38 -8.81
C THR A 173 22.18 0.14 -9.26
N ARG A 174 22.44 -0.98 -9.95
CA ARG A 174 23.76 -1.26 -10.52
C ARG A 174 24.18 -0.19 -11.52
N ALA A 175 23.32 0.16 -12.48
CA ALA A 175 23.63 1.17 -13.49
C ALA A 175 23.90 2.55 -12.87
N LEU A 176 23.16 2.93 -11.81
CA LEU A 176 23.37 4.18 -11.09
C LEU A 176 24.67 4.17 -10.28
N ALA A 177 25.02 3.05 -9.64
CA ALA A 177 26.28 2.91 -8.92
C ALA A 177 27.49 2.96 -9.86
N GLU A 178 27.38 2.40 -11.07
CA GLU A 178 28.41 2.51 -12.12
C GLU A 178 28.56 3.96 -12.61
N ALA A 179 27.45 4.67 -12.81
CA ALA A 179 27.46 6.04 -13.32
C ALA A 179 27.85 7.09 -12.27
N CYS A 180 27.55 6.86 -10.99
CA CYS A 180 27.81 7.79 -9.89
C CYS A 180 28.36 7.04 -8.66
N PRO A 181 29.64 6.58 -8.70
CA PRO A 181 30.21 5.66 -7.70
C PRO A 181 30.31 6.25 -6.29
N ASP A 182 30.32 7.58 -6.16
CA ASP A 182 30.35 8.27 -4.87
C ASP A 182 28.97 8.36 -4.19
N HIS A 183 27.92 7.78 -4.78
CA HIS A 183 26.56 7.84 -4.25
C HIS A 183 25.95 6.46 -4.00
N ASP A 184 25.34 6.27 -2.83
CA ASP A 184 24.66 5.03 -2.46
C ASP A 184 23.21 4.99 -2.96
N PHE A 185 22.95 4.09 -3.91
CA PHE A 185 21.62 3.85 -4.47
C PHE A 185 20.93 2.59 -3.91
N SER A 186 21.52 1.89 -2.95
CA SER A 186 21.03 0.61 -2.41
C SER A 186 19.60 0.66 -1.85
N HIS A 187 19.09 1.86 -1.53
CA HIS A 187 17.71 2.07 -1.10
C HIS A 187 16.68 1.71 -2.18
N ILE A 188 17.02 1.82 -3.47
CA ILE A 188 16.12 1.51 -4.59
C ILE A 188 15.76 0.01 -4.59
N GLU A 189 16.71 -0.86 -4.23
CA GLU A 189 16.51 -2.31 -4.12
C GLU A 189 15.69 -2.69 -2.87
N ARG A 190 15.85 -1.95 -1.77
CA ARG A 190 15.09 -2.21 -0.53
C ARG A 190 13.64 -1.74 -0.60
N GLN A 191 13.34 -0.76 -1.44
CA GLN A 191 11.99 -0.25 -1.63
C GLN A 191 11.09 -1.24 -2.38
N ARG A 192 9.78 -1.17 -2.14
CA ARG A 192 8.74 -2.04 -2.70
C ARG A 192 7.76 -1.29 -3.60
N GLY A 193 7.01 -2.05 -4.38
CA GLY A 193 5.96 -1.52 -5.26
C GLY A 193 6.48 -0.85 -6.52
N MET A 194 5.59 -0.08 -7.16
CA MET A 194 5.84 0.47 -8.50
C MET A 194 6.81 1.66 -8.52
N PHE A 195 7.04 2.32 -7.39
CA PHE A 195 7.78 3.59 -7.33
C PHE A 195 9.01 3.49 -6.44
N PRO A 196 10.21 3.76 -6.96
CA PRO A 196 11.34 4.15 -6.12
C PRO A 196 11.34 5.68 -5.95
N ILE A 197 11.58 6.17 -4.73
CA ILE A 197 12.08 7.54 -4.58
C ILE A 197 13.61 7.50 -4.58
N SER A 198 14.21 8.17 -5.56
CA SER A 198 15.62 8.52 -5.47
C SER A 198 15.72 9.72 -4.52
N ALA A 199 16.39 9.54 -3.38
CA ALA A 199 16.63 10.63 -2.44
C ALA A 199 17.45 11.80 -3.07
N SER A 200 17.96 11.60 -4.29
CA SER A 200 18.87 12.46 -5.03
C SER A 200 18.20 13.50 -5.95
N ALA A 201 16.87 13.46 -6.16
CA ALA A 201 16.19 14.15 -7.25
C ALA A 201 16.29 15.69 -7.27
N ARG A 202 16.72 16.36 -6.19
CA ARG A 202 16.86 17.84 -6.18
C ARG A 202 18.29 18.38 -6.21
N ARG A 203 19.33 17.57 -5.95
CA ARG A 203 20.72 18.09 -5.89
C ARG A 203 21.76 17.28 -6.68
N SER A 204 21.45 16.06 -7.11
CA SER A 204 22.48 15.12 -7.60
C SER A 204 22.38 14.82 -9.10
N CYS A 205 21.23 15.03 -9.74
CA CYS A 205 21.11 14.90 -11.20
C CYS A 205 22.00 15.88 -11.97
N SER A 206 22.30 17.04 -11.40
CA SER A 206 23.20 18.03 -12.00
C SER A 206 24.67 17.61 -11.99
N GLY A 207 25.09 16.74 -11.05
CA GLY A 207 26.49 16.27 -10.96
C GLY A 207 26.79 15.01 -11.78
N CYS A 208 25.80 14.13 -11.97
CA CYS A 208 25.99 12.93 -12.81
C CYS A 208 25.94 13.24 -14.32
N ALA A 209 25.37 14.39 -14.73
CA ALA A 209 25.31 14.81 -16.13
C ALA A 209 26.58 15.51 -16.63
N SER A 210 27.53 15.84 -15.75
CA SER A 210 28.76 16.57 -16.12
C SER A 210 29.99 15.68 -16.35
N GLY A 211 29.81 14.36 -16.40
CA GLY A 211 30.88 13.37 -16.58
C GLY A 211 31.25 13.01 -18.02
N THR A 212 30.78 13.75 -19.03
CA THR A 212 31.25 13.62 -20.42
C THR A 212 32.31 14.69 -20.72
N THR A 213 33.58 14.30 -20.55
CA THR A 213 34.67 14.75 -21.43
C THR A 213 34.87 13.73 -22.53
#